data_AF-A0A257LSU9-F1
#
_entry.id   AF-A0A257LSU9-F1
#
_cell.length_a   1.000
_cell.length_b   1.000
_cell.length_c   1.000
_cell.angle_alpha   90.00
_cell.angle_beta   90.00
_cell.angle_gamma   90.00
#
_symmetry.space_group_name_H-M   'P 1'
#
loop_
_entity.id
_entity.type
_entity.pdbx_description
1 polymer ?
#
loop_
_entity_poly.entity_id
_entity_poly.type
_entity_poly.pdbx_seq_one_letter_code
_entity_poly.pdbx_strand_id
1 'polypeptide(L)'
;MPLAIRAAGAALHYVKETKKQTLDYISSIRPYRVQDFMFIDSFTRRNLELTEKITGEYEGSLLSVLDETCTPMGARLMREYHV
;
A
#
# COMPACT_ATOMS: atom_id res chain seq x y z
N MET A 1 13.61 17.48 2.18
CA MET A 1 12.57 16.72 2.92
C MET A 1 12.97 16.42 4.39
N PRO A 2 13.25 17.42 5.26
CA PRO A 2 13.74 17.12 6.61
C PRO A 2 12.69 16.46 7.52
N LEU A 3 11.40 16.83 7.38
CA LEU A 3 10.31 16.28 8.19
C LEU A 3 10.04 14.80 7.89
N ALA A 4 10.04 14.40 6.61
CA ALA A 4 9.85 13.01 6.21
C ALA A 4 10.95 12.09 6.75
N ILE A 5 12.21 12.57 6.76
CA ILE A 5 13.34 11.83 7.32
C ILE A 5 13.17 11.64 8.83
N ARG A 6 12.73 12.68 9.56
CA ARG A 6 12.46 12.58 11.00
C ARG A 6 11.33 11.58 11.31
N ALA A 7 10.24 11.62 10.55
CA ALA A 7 9.13 10.68 10.70
C ALA A 7 9.57 9.23 10.42
N ALA A 8 10.32 9.00 9.34
CA ALA A 8 10.87 7.68 9.02
C ALA A 8 11.84 7.18 10.10
N GLY A 9 12.69 8.07 10.64
CA GLY A 9 13.59 7.75 11.75
C GLY A 9 12.86 7.35 13.03
N ALA A 10 11.78 8.06 13.37
CA ALA A 10 10.93 7.71 14.52
C ALA A 10 10.24 6.34 14.34
N ALA A 11 9.72 6.05 13.15
CA ALA A 11 9.12 4.75 12.83
C ALA A 11 10.15 3.61 12.91
N LEU A 12 11.34 3.79 12.32
CA LEU A 12 12.43 2.80 12.42
C LEU A 12 12.87 2.55 13.86
N HIS A 13 13.03 3.62 14.65
CA HIS A 13 13.37 3.52 16.05
C HIS A 13 12.34 2.69 16.81
N TYR A 14 11.04 2.96 16.59
CA TYR A 14 9.95 2.21 17.22
C TYR A 14 9.97 0.71 16.85
N VAL A 15 10.17 0.38 15.57
CA VAL A 15 10.26 -1.03 15.13
C VAL A 15 11.46 -1.73 15.77
N LYS A 16 12.61 -1.06 15.85
CA LYS A 16 13.82 -1.60 16.50
C LYS A 16 13.58 -1.89 17.98
N GLU A 17 12.97 -0.95 18.70
CA GLU A 17 12.67 -1.10 20.13
C GLU A 17 11.64 -2.21 20.41
N THR A 18 10.62 -2.33 19.57
CA THR A 18 9.55 -3.32 19.75
C THR A 18 9.94 -4.73 19.34
N LYS A 19 10.75 -4.90 18.29
CA LYS A 19 11.18 -6.21 17.79
C LYS A 19 12.49 -6.71 18.40
N LYS A 20 13.32 -5.80 18.94
CA LYS A 20 14.63 -6.11 19.56
C LYS A 20 15.54 -6.98 18.68
N GLN A 21 15.46 -6.80 17.37
CA GLN A 21 16.24 -7.53 16.36
C GLN A 21 16.89 -6.56 15.39
N THR A 22 17.89 -7.04 14.63
CA THR A 22 18.44 -6.27 13.50
C THR A 22 17.36 -6.10 12.43
N LEU A 23 17.41 -4.97 11.72
CA LEU A 23 16.44 -4.61 10.68
C LEU A 23 17.01 -4.86 9.28
N ASP A 24 17.84 -5.88 9.11
CA ASP A 24 18.61 -6.14 7.88
C ASP A 24 17.71 -6.40 6.66
N TYR A 25 16.45 -6.77 6.89
CA TYR A 25 15.42 -6.92 5.85
C TYR A 25 14.86 -5.59 5.33
N ILE A 26 15.04 -4.48 6.05
CA ILE A 26 14.67 -3.13 5.59
C ILE A 26 15.84 -2.57 4.79
N SER A 27 15.86 -2.85 3.49
CA SER A 27 16.98 -2.52 2.61
C SER A 27 16.94 -1.11 2.02
N SER A 28 15.76 -0.46 2.00
CA SER A 28 15.62 0.89 1.45
C SER A 28 14.40 1.65 1.99
N ILE A 29 14.49 2.98 1.97
CA ILE A 29 13.37 3.89 2.22
C ILE A 29 13.27 4.81 1.02
N ARG A 30 12.08 4.88 0.41
CA ARG A 30 11.82 5.72 -0.75
C ARG A 30 10.70 6.70 -0.44
N PRO A 31 10.82 7.98 -0.80
CA PRO A 31 9.73 8.93 -0.67
C PRO A 31 8.62 8.55 -1.66
N TYR A 32 7.37 8.50 -1.19
CA TYR A 32 6.21 8.42 -2.05
C TYR A 32 5.97 9.80 -2.71
N ARG A 33 5.92 9.86 -4.03
CA ARG A 33 5.67 11.09 -4.80
C ARG A 33 4.37 10.93 -5.57
N VAL A 34 3.39 11.78 -5.27
CA VAL A 34 2.07 11.75 -5.92
C VAL A 34 2.17 11.93 -7.44
N GLN A 35 3.20 12.64 -7.92
CA GLN A 35 3.44 12.89 -9.34
C GLN A 35 3.80 11.63 -10.14
N ASP A 36 4.22 10.56 -9.48
CA ASP A 36 4.58 9.29 -10.14
C ASP A 36 3.33 8.44 -10.46
N PHE A 37 2.14 8.89 -10.05
CA PHE A 37 0.88 8.15 -10.14
C PHE A 37 -0.25 9.01 -10.72
N MET A 38 -1.24 8.35 -11.32
CA MET A 38 -2.49 9.01 -11.66
C MET A 38 -3.27 9.29 -10.37
N PHE A 39 -3.60 10.56 -10.13
CA PHE A 39 -4.45 10.92 -9.02
C PHE A 39 -5.92 10.56 -9.34
N ILE A 40 -6.51 9.72 -8.50
CA ILE A 40 -7.93 9.41 -8.49
C ILE A 40 -8.46 9.79 -7.10
N ASP A 41 -9.50 10.62 -7.06
CA ASP A 41 -10.10 11.01 -5.78
C ASP A 41 -10.89 9.84 -5.15
N SER A 42 -11.18 9.96 -3.86
CA SER A 42 -11.85 8.89 -3.11
C SER A 42 -13.26 8.56 -3.63
N PHE A 43 -13.99 9.53 -4.19
CA PHE A 43 -15.32 9.26 -4.75
C PHE A 43 -15.21 8.52 -6.08
N THR A 44 -14.33 8.95 -6.98
CA THR A 44 -14.09 8.23 -8.22
C THR A 44 -13.59 6.81 -7.96
N ARG A 45 -12.64 6.62 -7.02
CA ARG A 45 -12.15 5.29 -6.65
C ARG A 45 -13.27 4.36 -6.15
N ARG A 46 -14.18 4.90 -5.33
CA ARG A 46 -15.32 4.17 -4.78
C ARG A 46 -16.38 3.87 -5.85
N ASN A 47 -16.71 4.84 -6.69
CA ASN A 47 -17.73 4.69 -7.74
C ASN A 47 -17.29 3.70 -8.84
N LEU A 48 -15.98 3.60 -9.08
CA LEU A 48 -15.40 2.60 -9.98
C LEU A 48 -15.24 1.21 -9.33
N GLU A 49 -15.55 1.08 -8.04
CA GLU A 49 -15.44 -0.18 -7.28
C GLU A 49 -14.07 -0.86 -7.50
N LEU A 50 -12.97 -0.09 -7.44
CA LEU A 50 -11.65 -0.58 -7.85
C LEU A 50 -11.18 -1.77 -7.00
N THR A 51 -11.38 -1.70 -5.69
CA THR A 51 -10.86 -2.69 -4.73
C THR A 51 -11.95 -3.42 -3.96
N GLU A 52 -13.12 -2.79 -3.85
CA GLU A 52 -14.33 -3.29 -3.19
C GLU A 52 -15.53 -2.59 -3.82
N LYS A 53 -16.69 -3.23 -3.75
CA LYS A 53 -17.96 -2.63 -4.15
C LYS A 53 -18.36 -1.51 -3.19
N ILE A 54 -19.34 -0.71 -3.58
CA ILE A 54 -19.96 0.30 -2.70
C ILE A 54 -20.52 -0.33 -1.41
N THR A 55 -20.93 -1.60 -1.47
CA THR A 55 -21.42 -2.41 -0.34
C THR A 55 -20.32 -2.93 0.60
N GLY A 56 -19.03 -2.75 0.24
CA GLY A 56 -17.87 -3.22 1.02
C GLY A 56 -17.43 -4.66 0.71
N GLU A 57 -18.06 -5.31 -0.26
CA GLU A 57 -17.70 -6.66 -0.68
C GLU A 57 -16.57 -6.64 -1.72
N TYR A 58 -15.61 -7.55 -1.58
CA TYR A 58 -14.53 -7.75 -2.56
C TYR A 58 -15.04 -8.33 -3.88
N GLU A 59 -15.87 -9.37 -3.80
CA GLU A 59 -16.41 -10.08 -4.97
C GLU A 59 -17.28 -9.17 -5.84
N GLY A 60 -16.93 -9.07 -7.11
CA GLY A 60 -17.57 -8.19 -8.09
C GLY A 60 -16.91 -6.81 -8.22
N SER A 61 -15.85 -6.51 -7.46
CA SER A 61 -14.98 -5.35 -7.69
C SER A 61 -14.04 -5.57 -8.89
N LEU A 62 -13.46 -4.49 -9.43
CA LEU A 62 -12.46 -4.61 -10.50
C LEU A 62 -11.27 -5.50 -10.07
N LEU A 63 -10.74 -5.30 -8.86
CA LEU A 63 -9.63 -6.09 -8.34
C LEU A 63 -9.98 -7.58 -8.25
N SER A 64 -11.21 -7.94 -7.86
CA SER A 64 -11.64 -9.34 -7.82
C SER A 64 -11.65 -10.02 -9.19
N VAL A 65 -11.87 -9.25 -10.26
CA VAL A 65 -11.85 -9.76 -11.64
C VAL A 65 -10.41 -9.87 -12.16
N LEU A 66 -9.52 -8.96 -11.74
CA LEU A 66 -8.12 -8.92 -12.22
C LEU A 66 -7.15 -9.79 -11.41
N ASP A 67 -7.47 -10.12 -10.16
CA ASP A 67 -6.58 -10.87 -9.28
C ASP A 67 -6.62 -12.38 -9.60
N GLU A 68 -5.82 -12.79 -10.58
CA GLU A 68 -5.53 -14.20 -10.90
C GLU A 68 -4.23 -14.69 -10.25
N THR A 69 -3.75 -14.03 -9.19
CA THR A 69 -2.45 -14.37 -8.61
C THR A 69 -2.49 -15.72 -7.88
N CYS A 70 -1.48 -16.55 -8.11
CA CYS A 70 -1.40 -17.87 -7.47
C CYS A 70 -0.73 -17.85 -6.08
N THR A 71 -0.36 -16.67 -5.56
CA THR A 71 0.30 -16.56 -4.26
C THR A 71 -0.26 -15.40 -3.44
N PRO A 72 -0.32 -15.53 -2.10
CA PRO A 72 -0.74 -14.43 -1.24
C PRO A 72 0.11 -13.16 -1.37
N MET A 73 1.40 -13.30 -1.73
CA MET A 73 2.28 -12.15 -1.96
C MET A 73 1.94 -11.43 -3.26
N GLY A 74 1.58 -12.16 -4.32
CA GLY A 74 1.09 -11.60 -5.56
C GLY A 74 -0.21 -10.81 -5.36
N ALA A 75 -1.18 -11.38 -4.64
CA ALA A 75 -2.45 -10.72 -4.37
C ALA A 75 -2.27 -9.41 -3.58
N ARG A 76 -1.34 -9.40 -2.60
CA ARG A 76 -0.99 -8.17 -1.85
C ARG A 76 -0.37 -7.11 -2.75
N LEU A 77 0.55 -7.51 -3.64
CA LEU A 77 1.20 -6.59 -4.57
C LEU A 77 0.20 -6.01 -5.58
N MET A 78 -0.70 -6.84 -6.12
CA MET A 78 -1.78 -6.39 -7.00
C MET A 78 -2.67 -5.35 -6.30
N ARG A 79 -3.05 -5.61 -5.04
CA ARG A 79 -3.82 -4.64 -4.25
C ARG A 79 -3.05 -3.33 -4.04
N GLU A 80 -1.74 -3.37 -3.80
CA GLU A 80 -0.90 -2.17 -3.62
C GLU A 80 -0.87 -1.27 -4.88
N TYR A 81 -0.89 -1.84 -6.09
CA TYR A 81 -0.89 -1.08 -7.34
C TYR A 81 -2.25 -0.48 -7.73
N HIS A 82 -3.35 -1.00 -7.20
CA HIS A 82 -4.72 -0.62 -7.58
C HIS A 82 -5.49 0.14 -6.48
N VAL A 83 -4.87 0.38 -5.32
CA VAL A 83 -5.38 1.20 -4.20
C VAL A 83 -4.84 2.62 -4.29
#